data_AF-A0A519BT89-F1
#
_entry.id   AF-A0A519BT89-F1
#
_cell.length_a   1.000
_cell.length_b   1.000
_cell.length_c   1.000
_cell.angle_alpha   90.00
_cell.angle_beta   90.00
_cell.angle_gamma   90.00
#
_symmetry.space_group_name_H-M   'P 1'
#
loop_
_entity.id
_entity.type
_entity.pdbx_description
1 polymer ?
#
loop_
_entity_poly.entity_id
_entity_poly.type
_entity_poly.pdbx_seq_one_letter_code
_entity_poly.pdbx_strand_id
1 'polypeptide(L)'
;MVERNMEKRGEVSSQQIIMIVLAIAGFIVVVMFLSLFFDQGNMTNRELCKLSIIERATLPLGTQIVPLQCTTEKICISTSGKTDACEQFAGEENIRGVKINLDKPEKAKEIIERETANTIFDCWAMTGEGKLGIFGKE
;
A
#
# COMPACT_ATOMS: atom_id res chain seq x y z
N MET A 1 -65.96 8.00 -21.21
CA MET A 1 -65.99 8.86 -20.01
C MET A 1 -64.56 9.02 -19.53
N VAL A 2 -64.15 10.25 -19.36
CA VAL A 2 -62.79 10.73 -19.17
C VAL A 2 -62.56 11.04 -17.69
N GLU A 3 -61.31 10.88 -17.25
CA GLU A 3 -60.63 11.56 -16.12
C GLU A 3 -60.85 11.01 -14.68
N ARG A 4 -59.86 10.98 -13.75
CA ARG A 4 -58.57 11.69 -13.66
C ARG A 4 -57.53 10.97 -12.79
N ASN A 5 -56.28 11.32 -13.10
CA ASN A 5 -55.01 11.07 -12.43
C ASN A 5 -54.98 11.29 -10.91
N MET A 6 -54.17 10.47 -10.23
CA MET A 6 -53.71 10.72 -8.86
C MET A 6 -52.58 11.76 -8.87
N GLU A 7 -52.89 13.03 -8.58
CA GLU A 7 -51.89 14.03 -8.22
C GLU A 7 -51.83 14.19 -6.70
N LYS A 8 -50.92 13.44 -6.05
CA LYS A 8 -50.46 13.81 -4.69
C LYS A 8 -49.24 14.69 -4.83
N ARG A 9 -49.45 16.00 -4.92
CA ARG A 9 -48.40 17.01 -4.88
C ARG A 9 -47.94 17.16 -3.43
N GLY A 10 -46.72 16.71 -3.12
CA GLY A 10 -46.10 16.99 -1.84
C GLY A 10 -45.83 18.49 -1.72
N GLU A 11 -46.42 19.12 -0.70
CA GLU A 11 -46.09 20.49 -0.32
C GLU A 11 -44.69 20.48 0.28
N VAL A 12 -43.68 20.62 -0.58
CA VAL A 12 -42.31 20.82 -0.13
C VAL A 12 -42.23 22.28 0.28
N SER A 13 -42.24 22.52 1.60
CA SER A 13 -42.00 23.85 2.16
C SER A 13 -40.67 24.37 1.61
N SER A 14 -40.65 25.61 1.11
CA SER A 14 -39.47 26.21 0.46
C SER A 14 -38.22 26.19 1.36
N GLN A 15 -38.43 26.15 2.68
CA GLN A 15 -37.36 26.00 3.68
C GLN A 15 -36.68 24.62 3.63
N GLN A 16 -37.43 23.55 3.35
CA GLN A 16 -36.87 22.20 3.23
C GLN A 16 -35.99 22.06 2.00
N ILE A 17 -36.34 22.71 0.89
CA ILE A 17 -35.53 22.72 -0.33
C ILE A 17 -34.17 23.39 -0.07
N ILE A 18 -34.18 24.54 0.61
CA ILE A 18 -32.94 25.28 0.92
C ILE A 18 -32.03 24.44 1.81
N MET A 19 -32.58 23.79 2.85
CA MET A 19 -31.81 22.93 3.75
C MET A 19 -31.18 21.74 3.02
N ILE A 20 -31.91 21.11 2.10
CA ILE A 20 -31.40 20.00 1.29
C ILE A 20 -30.26 20.47 0.37
N VAL A 21 -30.42 21.61 -0.29
CA VAL A 21 -29.38 22.17 -1.17
C VAL A 21 -28.11 22.50 -0.37
N LEU A 22 -28.25 23.11 0.81
CA LEU A 22 -27.12 23.43 1.68
C LEU A 22 -26.42 22.17 2.20
N ALA A 23 -27.18 21.14 2.57
CA ALA A 23 -26.63 19.86 3.01
C ALA A 23 -25.85 19.15 1.89
N ILE A 24 -26.39 19.14 0.65
CA ILE A 24 -25.71 18.55 -0.50
C ILE A 24 -24.44 19.33 -0.83
N ALA A 25 -24.50 20.66 -0.85
CA ALA A 25 -23.32 21.50 -1.11
C ALA A 25 -22.22 21.28 -0.05
N GLY A 26 -22.59 21.21 1.23
CA GLY A 26 -21.66 20.91 2.31
C GLY A 26 -21.05 19.52 2.19
N PHE A 27 -21.86 18.51 1.87
CA PHE A 27 -21.37 17.15 1.64
C PHE A 27 -20.36 17.07 0.49
N ILE A 28 -20.61 17.78 -0.62
CA ILE A 28 -19.69 17.85 -1.76
C ILE A 28 -18.34 18.44 -1.33
N VAL A 29 -18.33 19.53 -0.56
CA VAL A 29 -17.09 20.17 -0.09
C VAL A 29 -16.31 19.21 0.82
N VAL A 30 -16.99 18.52 1.73
CA VAL A 30 -16.35 17.54 2.62
C VAL A 30 -15.77 16.37 1.83
N VAL A 31 -16.54 15.78 0.90
CA VAL A 31 -16.07 14.67 0.08
C VAL A 31 -14.86 15.09 -0.76
N MET A 32 -14.91 16.26 -1.40
CA MET A 32 -13.78 16.79 -2.17
C MET A 32 -12.52 16.96 -1.31
N PHE A 33 -12.66 17.46 -0.08
CA PHE A 33 -11.55 17.60 0.85
C PHE A 33 -10.98 16.22 1.25
N LEU A 34 -11.84 15.26 1.56
CA LEU A 34 -11.42 13.89 1.89
C LEU A 34 -10.70 13.24 0.70
N SER A 35 -11.21 13.39 -0.53
CA SER A 35 -10.55 12.85 -1.73
C SER A 35 -9.11 13.37 -1.88
N LEU A 36 -8.89 14.67 -1.67
CA LEU A 36 -7.54 15.27 -1.77
C LEU A 36 -6.57 14.74 -0.69
N PHE A 37 -7.07 14.41 0.50
CA PHE A 37 -6.26 13.84 1.57
C PHE A 37 -6.00 12.33 1.39
N PHE A 38 -6.99 11.58 0.92
CA PHE A 38 -6.86 10.13 0.72
C PHE A 38 -6.10 9.74 -0.55
N ASP A 39 -6.04 10.61 -1.56
CA ASP A 39 -5.29 10.36 -2.81
C ASP A 39 -3.76 10.35 -2.61
N GLN A 40 -3.27 10.85 -1.47
CA GLN A 40 -1.86 10.66 -1.05
C GLN A 40 -1.60 9.27 -0.44
N GLY A 41 -2.62 8.41 -0.35
CA GLY A 41 -2.60 7.10 0.29
C GLY A 41 -1.92 5.97 -0.48
N ASN A 42 -1.05 6.26 -1.45
CA ASN A 42 -0.19 5.25 -2.07
C ASN A 42 0.91 4.86 -1.07
N MET A 43 0.51 4.21 0.02
CA MET A 43 1.46 3.54 0.91
C MET A 43 2.23 2.53 0.07
N THR A 44 3.54 2.65 0.11
CA THR A 44 4.42 1.69 -0.56
C THR A 44 4.21 0.31 0.06
N ASN A 45 4.38 -0.77 -0.72
CA ASN A 45 4.27 -2.15 -0.21
C ASN A 45 5.13 -2.38 1.05
N ARG A 46 6.24 -1.64 1.15
CA ARG A 46 7.15 -1.64 2.29
C ARG A 46 6.53 -1.05 3.57
N GLU A 47 5.77 0.04 3.44
CA GLU A 47 5.05 0.66 4.56
C GLU A 47 3.88 -0.21 5.02
N LEU A 48 3.13 -0.80 4.07
CA LEU A 48 2.06 -1.76 4.38
C LEU A 48 2.60 -2.98 5.13
N CYS A 49 3.73 -3.53 4.71
CA CYS A 49 4.40 -4.62 5.42
C CYS A 49 4.77 -4.23 6.85
N LYS A 50 5.42 -3.06 7.03
CA LYS A 50 5.81 -2.56 8.36
C LYS A 50 4.61 -2.36 9.27
N LEU A 51 3.52 -1.78 8.76
CA LEU A 51 2.28 -1.59 9.52
C LEU A 51 1.69 -2.93 9.94
N SER A 52 1.59 -3.90 9.02
CA SER A 52 1.07 -5.23 9.34
C SER A 52 1.89 -5.95 10.42
N ILE A 53 3.22 -5.75 10.43
CA ILE A 53 4.12 -6.26 11.48
C ILE A 53 3.81 -5.61 12.82
N ILE A 54 3.68 -4.28 12.88
CA ILE A 54 3.40 -3.54 14.12
C ILE A 54 2.03 -3.93 14.69
N GLU A 55 0.99 -3.97 13.86
CA GLU A 55 -0.35 -4.36 14.27
C GLU A 55 -0.35 -5.77 14.86
N ARG A 56 0.29 -6.71 14.16
CA ARG A 56 0.39 -8.11 14.60
C ARG A 56 1.18 -8.27 15.90
N ALA A 57 2.20 -7.45 16.11
CA ALA A 57 3.02 -7.50 17.33
C ALA A 57 2.37 -6.81 18.54
N THR A 58 1.45 -5.87 18.31
CA THR A 58 0.80 -5.08 19.38
C THR A 58 -0.54 -5.64 19.83
N LEU A 59 -1.21 -6.45 19.00
CA LEU A 59 -2.52 -7.03 19.32
C LEU A 59 -2.40 -8.25 20.24
N PRO A 60 -3.11 -8.27 21.40
CA PRO A 60 -3.04 -9.37 22.37
C PRO A 60 -3.75 -10.65 21.90
N LEU A 61 -4.58 -10.58 20.85
CA LEU A 61 -5.49 -11.66 20.44
C LEU A 61 -5.14 -12.36 19.13
N GLY A 62 -3.99 -12.09 18.49
CA GLY A 62 -3.61 -13.00 17.42
C GLY A 62 -2.57 -12.46 16.48
N THR A 63 -1.37 -13.00 16.65
CA THR A 63 -0.50 -13.27 15.52
C THR A 63 -1.24 -14.02 14.40
N GLN A 64 -2.35 -14.74 14.64
CA GLN A 64 -3.10 -15.42 13.59
C GLN A 64 -4.21 -14.59 12.91
N ILE A 65 -4.64 -13.44 13.46
CA ILE A 65 -5.81 -12.71 12.96
C ILE A 65 -5.41 -11.64 11.94
N VAL A 66 -4.24 -11.02 12.08
CA VAL A 66 -3.73 -10.02 11.13
C VAL A 66 -2.81 -10.69 10.10
N PRO A 67 -3.21 -10.76 8.82
CA PRO A 67 -2.37 -11.31 7.76
C PRO A 67 -1.17 -10.38 7.49
N LEU A 68 0.02 -10.95 7.28
CA LEU A 68 1.16 -10.15 6.83
C LEU A 68 0.90 -9.73 5.38
N GLN A 69 0.94 -8.43 5.13
CA GLN A 69 0.87 -7.84 3.77
C GLN A 69 2.28 -7.59 3.22
N CYS A 70 3.21 -8.49 3.53
CA CYS A 70 4.60 -8.35 3.11
C CYS A 70 4.79 -9.00 1.75
N THR A 71 5.09 -8.18 0.75
CA THR A 71 5.48 -8.64 -0.58
C THR A 71 6.98 -8.89 -0.64
N THR A 72 7.40 -9.99 -1.27
CA THR A 72 8.81 -10.25 -1.52
C THR A 72 9.38 -9.29 -2.56
N GLU A 73 10.40 -8.52 -2.20
CA GLU A 73 11.18 -7.73 -3.16
C GLU A 73 12.14 -8.63 -3.93
N LYS A 74 12.22 -8.42 -5.25
CA LYS A 74 13.07 -9.22 -6.15
C LYS A 74 14.16 -8.34 -6.73
N ILE A 75 15.41 -8.71 -6.48
CA ILE A 75 16.57 -7.94 -6.91
C ILE A 75 17.25 -8.70 -8.03
N CYS A 76 17.27 -8.12 -9.23
CA CYS A 76 17.95 -8.66 -10.39
C CYS A 76 19.35 -8.06 -10.48
N ILE A 77 20.39 -8.84 -10.20
CA ILE A 77 21.78 -8.40 -10.34
C ILE A 77 22.29 -8.87 -11.70
N SER A 78 22.53 -7.93 -12.62
CA SER A 78 22.93 -8.25 -13.99
C SER A 78 23.97 -7.27 -14.55
N THR A 79 24.65 -7.69 -15.62
CA THR A 79 25.65 -6.83 -16.30
C THR A 79 25.04 -5.68 -17.07
N SER A 80 23.82 -5.87 -17.59
CA SER A 80 23.10 -4.85 -18.33
C SER A 80 22.36 -3.88 -17.41
N GLY A 81 22.05 -4.30 -16.17
CA GLY A 81 21.17 -3.58 -15.26
C GLY A 81 19.70 -3.61 -15.67
N LYS A 82 19.35 -4.36 -16.72
CA LYS A 82 17.96 -4.55 -17.15
C LYS A 82 17.33 -5.70 -16.40
N THR A 83 16.05 -5.55 -16.06
CA THR A 83 15.19 -6.57 -15.44
C THR A 83 15.07 -7.83 -16.29
N ASP A 84 15.11 -7.66 -17.61
CA ASP A 84 14.95 -8.74 -18.60
C ASP A 84 16.17 -9.68 -18.67
N ALA A 85 17.29 -9.28 -18.07
CA ALA A 85 18.47 -10.12 -17.97
C ALA A 85 18.34 -11.22 -16.90
N CYS A 86 17.32 -11.15 -16.05
CA CYS A 86 16.98 -12.19 -15.09
C CYS A 86 15.75 -12.95 -15.56
N GLU A 87 15.97 -13.99 -16.38
CA GLU A 87 14.89 -14.87 -16.90
C GLU A 87 14.05 -15.48 -15.77
N GLN A 88 14.67 -15.71 -14.60
CA GLN A 88 14.00 -16.17 -13.37
C GLN A 88 12.90 -15.24 -12.83
N PHE A 89 12.87 -13.99 -13.29
CA PHE A 89 11.85 -13.00 -12.93
C PHE A 89 11.02 -12.55 -14.14
N ALA A 90 11.07 -13.27 -15.27
CA ALA A 90 10.31 -12.91 -16.46
C ALA A 90 8.80 -12.98 -16.19
N GLY A 91 8.09 -11.87 -16.47
CA GLY A 91 6.65 -11.75 -16.25
C GLY A 91 6.24 -11.36 -14.82
N GLU A 92 7.21 -11.02 -13.97
CA GLU A 92 6.94 -10.58 -12.60
C GLU A 92 7.03 -9.06 -12.46
N GLU A 93 6.19 -8.50 -11.59
CA GLU A 93 6.16 -7.07 -11.29
C GLU A 93 7.06 -6.72 -10.10
N ASN A 94 7.56 -5.48 -10.03
CA ASN A 94 8.41 -4.95 -8.93
C ASN A 94 9.83 -5.52 -8.83
N ILE A 95 10.52 -5.71 -9.96
CA ILE A 95 11.92 -6.15 -9.98
C ILE A 95 12.87 -4.95 -9.90
N ARG A 96 13.76 -4.92 -8.91
CA ARG A 96 14.83 -3.91 -8.80
C ARG A 96 16.08 -4.40 -9.53
N GLY A 97 16.41 -3.78 -10.66
CA GLY A 97 17.63 -4.07 -11.41
C GLY A 97 18.86 -3.39 -10.80
N VAL A 98 19.91 -4.17 -10.52
CA VAL A 98 21.22 -3.68 -10.06
C VAL A 98 22.25 -4.02 -11.12
N LYS A 99 22.89 -2.99 -11.66
CA LYS A 99 23.94 -3.14 -12.67
C LYS A 99 25.28 -3.45 -12.00
N ILE A 100 25.91 -4.53 -12.42
CA ILE A 100 27.30 -4.86 -12.08
C ILE A 100 28.19 -4.84 -13.33
N ASN A 101 29.48 -4.55 -13.17
CA ASN A 101 30.44 -4.68 -14.27
C ASN A 101 31.36 -5.86 -13.97
N LEU A 102 31.31 -6.91 -14.79
CA LEU A 102 32.15 -8.10 -14.62
C LEU A 102 33.65 -7.83 -14.88
N ASP A 103 33.96 -6.75 -15.62
CA ASP A 103 35.35 -6.31 -15.87
C ASP A 103 36.08 -5.89 -14.59
N LYS A 104 35.36 -5.65 -13.50
CA LYS A 104 35.92 -5.28 -12.19
C LYS A 104 35.32 -6.19 -11.10
N PRO A 105 35.83 -7.43 -10.96
CA PRO A 105 35.23 -8.43 -10.07
C PRO A 105 35.17 -7.97 -8.61
N GLU A 106 36.18 -7.25 -8.13
CA GLU A 106 36.19 -6.68 -6.77
C GLU A 106 35.01 -5.72 -6.53
N LYS A 107 34.70 -4.86 -7.50
CA LYS A 107 33.57 -3.92 -7.39
C LYS A 107 32.22 -4.62 -7.54
N ALA A 108 32.14 -5.65 -8.38
CA ALA A 108 30.92 -6.44 -8.52
C ALA A 108 30.60 -7.16 -7.21
N LYS A 109 31.61 -7.75 -6.56
CA LYS A 109 31.48 -8.39 -5.25
C LYS A 109 31.03 -7.40 -4.18
N GLU A 110 31.67 -6.23 -4.10
CA GLU A 110 31.29 -5.17 -3.16
C GLU A 110 29.81 -4.75 -3.32
N ILE A 111 29.33 -4.59 -4.55
CA ILE A 111 27.94 -4.22 -4.82
C ILE A 111 26.98 -5.32 -4.35
N ILE A 112 27.28 -6.58 -4.65
CA ILE A 112 26.44 -7.71 -4.24
C ILE A 112 26.36 -7.81 -2.71
N GLU A 113 27.52 -7.72 -2.04
CA GLU A 113 27.59 -7.77 -0.58
C GLU A 113 26.82 -6.61 0.05
N ARG A 114 26.97 -5.40 -0.49
CA ARG A 114 26.27 -4.21 0.00
C ARG A 114 24.75 -4.31 -0.17
N GLU A 115 24.26 -4.67 -1.36
CA GLU A 115 22.81 -4.77 -1.59
C GLU A 115 22.20 -5.87 -0.72
N THR A 116 22.88 -7.02 -0.60
CA THR A 116 22.41 -8.11 0.27
C THR A 116 22.35 -7.69 1.73
N ALA A 117 23.44 -7.07 2.23
CA ALA A 117 23.51 -6.59 3.60
C ALA A 117 22.45 -5.53 3.91
N ASN A 118 22.26 -4.57 3.00
CA ASN A 118 21.25 -3.52 3.14
C ASN A 118 19.83 -4.10 3.17
N THR A 119 19.50 -5.06 2.29
CA THR A 119 18.18 -5.70 2.30
C THR A 119 17.92 -6.50 3.57
N ILE A 120 18.93 -7.22 4.08
CA ILE A 120 18.81 -7.95 5.35
C ILE A 120 18.62 -6.97 6.52
N PHE A 121 19.43 -5.92 6.57
CA PHE A 121 19.34 -4.89 7.60
C PHE A 121 17.98 -4.17 7.58
N ASP A 122 17.51 -3.82 6.39
CA ASP A 122 16.21 -3.21 6.18
C ASP A 122 15.07 -4.12 6.66
N CYS A 123 15.13 -5.40 6.34
CA CYS A 123 14.16 -6.40 6.82
C CYS A 123 14.18 -6.52 8.36
N TRP A 124 15.37 -6.58 8.95
CA TRP A 124 15.55 -6.62 10.41
C TRP A 124 14.99 -5.37 11.09
N ALA A 125 15.22 -4.18 10.53
CA ALA A 125 14.68 -2.93 11.05
C ALA A 125 13.14 -2.88 10.92
N MET A 126 12.58 -3.35 9.80
CA MET A 126 11.12 -3.41 9.59
C MET A 126 10.42 -4.38 10.54
N THR A 127 11.09 -5.47 10.91
CA THR A 127 10.59 -6.46 11.87
C THR A 127 10.76 -6.02 13.33
N GLY A 128 11.21 -4.79 13.56
CA GLY A 128 11.30 -4.19 14.90
C GLY A 128 12.50 -4.67 15.70
N GLU A 129 13.60 -5.02 15.04
CA GLU A 129 14.91 -5.28 15.66
C GLU A 129 14.90 -6.40 16.71
N GLY A 130 13.94 -7.34 16.62
CA GLY A 130 13.74 -8.42 17.60
C GLY A 130 12.95 -8.02 18.85
N LYS A 131 12.45 -6.79 18.92
CA LYS A 131 11.57 -6.31 20.02
C LYS A 131 10.11 -6.68 19.81
N LEU A 132 9.72 -7.04 18.58
CA LEU A 132 8.35 -7.35 18.20
C LEU A 132 8.14 -8.87 18.08
N GLY A 133 7.16 -9.40 18.82
CA GLY A 133 6.75 -10.80 18.75
C GLY A 133 5.69 -11.03 17.67
N ILE A 134 6.11 -11.09 16.41
CA ILE A 134 5.19 -11.31 15.26
C ILE A 134 4.79 -12.78 15.07
N PHE A 135 5.60 -13.70 15.59
CA PHE A 135 5.35 -15.13 15.63
C PHE A 135 4.81 -15.44 17.04
N GLY A 136 3.69 -16.17 17.11
CA GLY A 136 3.05 -16.47 18.39
C GLY A 136 4.05 -17.13 19.35
N LYS A 137 3.91 -16.85 20.64
CA LYS A 137 4.57 -17.64 21.67
C LYS A 137 3.93 -19.02 21.63
N GLU A 138 4.68 -20.01 21.14
CA GLU A 138 4.38 -21.42 21.32
C GLU A 138 4.35 -21.81 22.80
#